data_AF-A0A0M4GDQ8-F1
#
_entry.id   AF-A0A0M4GDQ8-F1
#
_cell.length_a   1.000
_cell.length_b   1.000
_cell.length_c   1.000
_cell.angle_alpha   90.00
_cell.angle_beta   90.00
_cell.angle_gamma   90.00
#
_symmetry.space_group_name_H-M   'P 1'
#
loop_
_entity.id
_entity.type
_entity.pdbx_description
1 polymer ?
#
loop_
_entity_poly.entity_id
_entity_poly.type
_entity_poly.pdbx_seq_one_letter_code
_entity_poly.pdbx_strand_id
1 'polypeptide(L)'
;MLSAPAQAAPPKENSEKKVELTEKQLNELSVLHKEVLEKNKQIINKQIEYGLMKEEKGKVIISMMERRFKELEENGFAYKHSRHHHHYRDR
;
A
#
# COMPACT_ATOMS: atom_id res chain seq x y z
N MET A 1 -32.44 48.92 12.52
CA MET A 1 -31.50 48.23 11.62
C MET A 1 -30.97 47.01 12.37
N LEU A 2 -31.65 45.87 12.25
CA LEU A 2 -31.29 44.63 12.96
C LEU A 2 -30.22 43.88 12.18
N SER A 3 -29.15 43.51 12.89
CA SER A 3 -27.96 42.81 12.40
C SER A 3 -28.32 41.41 11.89
N ALA A 4 -27.85 41.05 10.69
CA ALA A 4 -27.98 39.71 10.13
C ALA A 4 -26.92 38.78 10.75
N PRO A 5 -27.28 37.57 11.23
CA PRO A 5 -26.29 36.62 11.71
C PRO A 5 -25.59 35.97 10.52
N ALA A 6 -24.27 36.09 10.46
CA ALA A 6 -23.42 35.34 9.55
C ALA A 6 -23.52 33.85 9.90
N GLN A 7 -24.17 33.07 9.04
CA GLN A 7 -24.29 31.64 9.22
C GLN A 7 -22.97 30.98 8.80
N ALA A 8 -22.23 30.48 9.78
CA ALA A 8 -21.02 29.69 9.55
C ALA A 8 -21.39 28.41 8.78
N ALA A 9 -20.72 28.17 7.66
CA ALA A 9 -20.84 26.91 6.91
C ALA A 9 -20.42 25.74 7.81
N PRO A 10 -21.16 24.60 7.80
CA PRO A 10 -20.78 23.45 8.60
C PRO A 10 -19.41 22.90 8.15
N PRO A 11 -18.60 22.34 9.07
CA PRO A 11 -17.33 21.73 8.72
C PRO A 11 -17.59 20.59 7.74
N LYS A 12 -16.86 20.58 6.61
CA LYS A 12 -16.86 19.45 5.68
C LYS A 12 -16.23 18.26 6.39
N GLU A 13 -17.06 17.39 6.95
CA GLU A 13 -16.66 16.04 7.34
C GLU A 13 -16.14 15.32 6.10
N ASN A 14 -14.82 15.18 6.01
CA ASN A 14 -14.17 14.37 5.00
C ASN A 14 -14.37 12.89 5.39
N SER A 15 -15.60 12.40 5.21
CA SER A 15 -15.91 10.99 5.30
C SER A 15 -15.30 10.33 4.07
N GLU A 16 -14.10 9.77 4.23
CA GLU A 16 -13.48 8.89 3.25
C GLU A 16 -14.47 7.75 2.95
N LYS A 17 -15.21 7.88 1.84
CA LYS A 17 -16.14 6.84 1.40
C LYS A 17 -15.33 5.57 1.20
N LYS A 18 -15.69 4.52 1.94
CA LYS A 18 -15.13 3.18 1.75
C LYS A 18 -15.52 2.71 0.34
N VAL A 19 -14.62 2.87 -0.62
CA VAL A 19 -14.84 2.42 -2.00
C VAL A 19 -14.69 0.90 -2.03
N GLU A 20 -15.76 0.19 -2.38
CA GLU A 20 -15.72 -1.24 -2.65
C GLU A 20 -15.41 -1.46 -4.13
N LEU A 21 -14.37 -2.24 -4.43
CA LEU A 21 -13.96 -2.54 -5.79
C LEU A 21 -14.82 -3.66 -6.38
N THR A 22 -15.13 -3.54 -7.67
CA THR A 22 -15.75 -4.63 -8.44
C THR A 22 -14.76 -5.78 -8.66
N GLU A 23 -15.27 -6.97 -8.96
CA GLU A 23 -14.45 -8.14 -9.29
C GLU A 23 -13.48 -7.87 -10.45
N LYS A 24 -13.92 -7.14 -11.48
CA LYS A 24 -13.08 -6.77 -12.62
C LYS A 24 -11.90 -5.89 -12.18
N GLN A 25 -12.15 -4.89 -11.34
CA GLN A 25 -11.11 -4.00 -10.81
C GLN A 25 -10.13 -4.75 -9.90
N LEU A 26 -10.63 -5.65 -9.05
CA LEU A 26 -9.78 -6.51 -8.22
C LEU A 26 -8.88 -7.43 -9.06
N ASN A 27 -9.43 -8.00 -10.13
CA ASN A 27 -8.65 -8.83 -11.05
C ASN A 27 -7.57 -8.01 -11.79
N GLU A 28 -7.90 -6.80 -12.25
CA GLU A 28 -6.92 -5.89 -12.86
C GLU A 28 -5.77 -5.57 -11.88
N LEU A 29 -6.09 -5.26 -10.61
CA LEU A 29 -5.07 -5.04 -9.58
C LEU A 29 -4.24 -6.29 -9.29
N SER A 30 -4.87 -7.47 -9.20
CA SER A 30 -4.17 -8.73 -8.97
C SER A 30 -3.14 -9.02 -10.06
N VAL A 31 -3.51 -8.82 -11.33
CA VAL A 31 -2.61 -8.99 -12.48
C VAL A 31 -1.42 -8.03 -12.37
N LEU A 32 -1.67 -6.74 -12.16
CA LEU A 32 -0.60 -5.75 -12.02
C LEU A 32 0.34 -6.06 -10.85
N HIS A 33 -0.20 -6.44 -9.69
CA HIS A 33 0.62 -6.80 -8.55
C HIS A 33 1.44 -8.08 -8.77
N LYS A 34 0.92 -9.07 -9.50
CA LYS A 34 1.67 -10.28 -9.90
C LYS A 34 2.82 -9.94 -10.83
N GLU A 35 2.59 -9.07 -11.82
CA GLU A 35 3.65 -8.62 -12.73
C GLU A 35 4.76 -7.88 -12.00
N VAL A 36 4.40 -6.97 -11.07
CA VAL A 36 5.37 -6.26 -10.23
C VAL A 36 6.16 -7.23 -9.36
N LEU A 37 5.50 -8.23 -8.74
CA LEU A 37 6.17 -9.25 -7.95
C LEU A 37 7.19 -10.02 -8.80
N GLU A 38 6.82 -10.44 -10.00
CA GLU A 38 7.71 -11.18 -10.90
C GLU A 38 8.92 -10.35 -11.35
N LYS A 39 8.68 -9.08 -11.72
CA LYS A 39 9.77 -8.15 -12.04
C LYS A 39 10.72 -7.93 -10.86
N ASN A 40 10.21 -7.82 -9.64
CA ASN A 40 11.04 -7.69 -8.44
C ASN A 40 11.89 -8.94 -8.19
N LYS A 41 11.33 -10.15 -8.36
CA LYS A 41 12.10 -11.40 -8.29
C LYS A 41 13.24 -11.42 -9.31
N GLN A 42 12.96 -11.00 -10.55
CA GLN A 42 13.98 -10.90 -11.60
C GLN A 42 15.11 -9.94 -11.21
N ILE A 43 14.78 -8.77 -10.65
CA ILE A 43 15.78 -7.80 -10.17
C ILE A 43 16.66 -8.42 -9.08
N ILE A 44 16.06 -9.07 -8.07
CA ILE A 44 16.80 -9.71 -6.98
C ILE A 44 17.73 -10.80 -7.51
N ASN A 45 17.24 -11.63 -8.42
CA ASN A 45 18.05 -12.67 -9.04
C ASN A 45 19.22 -12.08 -9.83
N LYS A 46 19.02 -10.96 -10.55
CA LYS A 46 20.11 -10.25 -11.22
C LYS A 46 21.12 -9.65 -10.23
N GLN A 47 20.66 -9.14 -9.09
CA GLN A 47 21.56 -8.66 -8.04
C GLN A 47 22.40 -9.80 -7.42
N ILE A 48 21.85 -11.01 -7.31
CA ILE A 48 22.60 -12.21 -6.91
C ILE A 48 23.63 -12.57 -7.99
N GLU A 49 23.20 -12.63 -9.26
CA GLU A 49 24.05 -12.95 -10.41
C GLU A 49 25.25 -11.99 -10.52
N TYR A 50 25.03 -10.70 -10.26
CA TYR A 50 26.08 -9.69 -10.29
C TYR A 50 26.92 -9.62 -9.00
N GLY A 51 26.64 -10.46 -8.01
CA GLY A 51 27.35 -10.48 -6.73
C GLY A 51 27.04 -9.29 -5.81
N LEU A 52 26.04 -8.48 -6.14
CA LEU A 52 25.58 -7.36 -5.31
C LEU A 52 24.77 -7.82 -4.09
N MET A 53 24.31 -9.07 -4.11
CA MET A 53 23.52 -9.66 -3.04
C MET A 53 23.87 -11.14 -2.84
N LYS A 54 23.91 -11.58 -1.58
CA LYS A 54 24.01 -13.02 -1.24
C LYS A 54 22.70 -13.73 -1.55
N GLU A 55 22.79 -14.96 -2.08
CA GLU A 55 21.63 -15.77 -2.46
C GLU A 55 20.62 -15.97 -1.31
N GLU A 56 21.10 -16.28 -0.11
CA GLU A 56 20.27 -16.45 1.09
C GLU A 56 19.42 -15.20 1.37
N LYS A 57 20.04 -14.02 1.27
CA LYS A 57 19.35 -12.75 1.49
C LYS A 57 18.30 -12.50 0.40
N GLY A 58 18.61 -12.81 -0.85
CA GLY A 58 17.63 -12.67 -1.94
C GLY A 58 16.44 -13.61 -1.78
N LYS A 59 16.66 -14.86 -1.37
CA LYS A 59 15.58 -15.82 -1.05
C LYS A 59 14.65 -15.31 0.05
N VAL A 60 15.21 -14.74 1.12
CA VAL A 60 14.42 -14.12 2.20
C VAL A 60 13.57 -12.96 1.68
N ILE A 61 14.16 -12.06 0.88
CA ILE A 61 13.43 -10.91 0.32
C ILE A 61 12.29 -11.37 -0.60
N ILE A 62 12.55 -12.35 -1.47
CA ILE A 62 11.53 -12.91 -2.37
C ILE A 62 10.36 -13.49 -1.56
N SER A 63 10.64 -14.27 -0.51
CA SER A 63 9.62 -14.82 0.37
C SER A 63 8.78 -13.74 1.06
N MET A 64 9.41 -12.66 1.53
CA MET A 64 8.69 -11.52 2.12
C MET A 64 7.77 -10.83 1.10
N MET A 65 8.22 -10.67 -0.15
CA MET A 65 7.41 -10.08 -1.22
C MET A 65 6.20 -10.96 -1.57
N GLU A 66 6.39 -12.28 -1.65
CA GLU A 66 5.30 -13.24 -1.87
C GLU A 66 4.29 -13.23 -0.73
N ARG A 67 4.76 -13.18 0.52
CA ARG A 67 3.88 -13.04 1.69
C ARG A 67 3.06 -11.76 1.61
N ARG A 68 3.70 -10.62 1.31
CA ARG A 68 3.00 -9.33 1.19
C ARG A 68 1.98 -9.34 0.06
N PHE A 69 2.28 -10.01 -1.05
CA PHE A 69 1.32 -10.18 -2.14
C PHE A 69 0.06 -10.92 -1.68
N LYS A 70 0.21 -12.03 -0.94
CA LYS A 70 -0.94 -12.76 -0.35
C LYS A 70 -1.75 -11.89 0.61
N GLU A 71 -1.08 -11.12 1.48
CA GLU A 71 -1.76 -10.22 2.41
C GLU A 71 -2.54 -9.09 1.71
N LEU A 72 -2.08 -8.66 0.52
CA LEU A 72 -2.80 -7.71 -0.34
C LEU A 72 -3.99 -8.37 -1.04
N GLU A 73 -3.83 -9.58 -1.54
CA GLU A 73 -4.91 -10.34 -2.18
C GLU A 73 -6.05 -10.61 -1.19
N GLU A 74 -5.72 -11.06 0.03
CA GLU A 74 -6.69 -11.33 1.11
C GLU A 74 -7.44 -10.08 1.58
N ASN A 75 -6.84 -8.89 1.46
CA ASN A 75 -7.47 -7.64 1.87
C ASN A 75 -8.17 -6.87 0.74
N GLY A 76 -8.26 -7.47 -0.45
CA GLY A 76 -8.87 -6.84 -1.63
C GLY A 76 -8.06 -5.67 -2.17
N PHE A 77 -6.73 -5.71 -2.04
CA PHE A 77 -5.79 -4.66 -2.47
C PHE A 77 -6.07 -3.29 -1.84
N ALA A 78 -6.66 -3.27 -0.64
CA ALA A 78 -6.92 -2.04 0.09
C ALA A 78 -5.62 -1.41 0.60
N TYR A 79 -5.44 -0.12 0.35
CA TYR A 79 -4.31 0.63 0.90
C TYR A 79 -4.51 0.75 2.42
N LYS A 80 -3.78 -0.05 3.20
CA LYS A 80 -3.69 0.16 4.65
C LYS A 80 -2.89 1.45 4.87
N HIS A 81 -3.58 2.56 5.15
CA HIS A 81 -2.94 3.76 5.70
C HIS A 81 -2.31 3.39 7.04
N SER A 82 -1.06 2.96 7.04
CA SER A 82 -0.27 2.89 8.27
C SER A 82 -0.13 4.30 8.79
N ARG A 83 -0.90 4.63 9.83
CA ARG A 83 -0.69 5.84 10.62
C ARG A 83 0.70 5.72 11.24
N HIS A 84 1.70 6.34 10.63
CA HIS A 84 3.00 6.48 11.24
C HIS A 84 2.82 7.38 12.45
N HIS A 85 2.62 6.76 13.62
CA HIS A 85 2.74 7.45 14.89
C HIS A 85 4.22 7.85 15.02
N HIS A 86 4.53 9.08 14.65
CA HIS A 86 5.81 9.70 14.98
C HIS A 86 5.92 9.74 16.50
N HIS A 87 6.59 8.74 17.07
CA HIS A 87 7.08 8.83 18.44
C HIS A 87 8.18 9.90 18.45
N TYR A 88 7.80 11.14 18.75
CA TYR A 88 8.76 12.11 19.25
C TYR A 88 9.34 11.50 20.53
N ARG A 89 10.60 11.09 20.47
CA ARG A 89 11.39 10.85 21.67
C ARG A 89 11.64 12.23 22.27
N ASP A 90 10.88 12.59 23.30
CA ASP A 90 11.32 13.63 24.23
C ASP A 90 12.69 13.21 24.77
N ARG A 91 13.66 14.09 24.58
CA ARG A 91 15.08 13.88 24.91
C ARG A 91 15.40 14.63 26.19
#